data_AF-A0A485BM50-F1
#
_entry.id   AF-A0A485BM50-F1
#
_cell.length_a   1.000
_cell.length_b   1.000
_cell.length_c   1.000
_cell.angle_alpha   90.00
_cell.angle_beta   90.00
_cell.angle_gamma   90.00
#
_symmetry.space_group_name_H-M   'P 1'
#
loop_
_entity.id
_entity.type
_entity.pdbx_description
1 polymer ?
#
loop_
_entity_poly.entity_id
_entity_poly.type
_entity_poly.pdbx_seq_one_letter_code
_entity_poly.pdbx_strand_id
1 'polypeptide(L)' 'MGWRAVLRSTLRESLASEAMHYLGIPGTRALSIVASDTPIQRETVESGAMLMRIAESHIRFGHFEHFYYRRDMDNGP' A
#
# COMPACT_ATOMS: atom_id res chain seq x y z
N MET A 1 3.40 -15.69 -8.38
CA MET A 1 4.72 -15.24 -7.89
C MET A 1 4.91 -13.72 -8.08
N GLY A 2 3.90 -12.88 -7.80
CA GLY A 2 3.93 -11.44 -8.17
C GLY A 2 3.41 -10.46 -7.12
N TRP A 3 2.58 -10.90 -6.18
CA TRP A 3 1.83 -10.04 -5.25
C TRP A 3 2.58 -9.64 -3.97
N ARG A 4 3.87 -9.95 -3.87
CA ARG A 4 4.67 -9.70 -2.66
C ARG A 4 5.53 -8.46 -2.83
N ALA A 5 5.60 -7.62 -1.79
CA ALA A 5 6.48 -6.46 -1.76
C ALA A 5 7.90 -6.87 -1.38
N VAL A 6 8.88 -6.06 -1.80
CA VAL A 6 10.31 -6.29 -1.52
C VAL A 6 10.81 -5.28 -0.49
N LEU A 7 11.93 -5.58 0.16
CA LEU A 7 12.48 -4.72 1.20
C LEU A 7 12.78 -3.29 0.71
N ARG A 8 13.34 -3.14 -0.49
CA ARG A 8 13.63 -1.80 -1.05
C ARG A 8 12.38 -0.93 -1.21
N SER A 9 11.25 -1.53 -1.62
CA SER A 9 10.03 -0.78 -1.92
C SER A 9 9.32 -0.37 -0.63
N THR A 10 9.21 -1.31 0.32
CA THR A 10 8.60 -1.06 1.63
C THR A 10 9.38 -0.01 2.43
N LEU A 11 10.72 -0.04 2.37
CA LEU A 11 11.56 0.94 3.04
C LEU A 11 11.42 2.35 2.46
N ARG A 12 11.40 2.48 1.12
CA ARG A 12 11.17 3.77 0.46
C ARG A 12 9.80 4.35 0.78
N GLU A 13 8.76 3.52 0.78
CA GLU A 13 7.40 3.95 1.10
C GLU A 13 7.28 4.42 2.55
N SER A 14 7.88 3.70 3.50
CA SER A 14 7.91 4.11 4.91
C SER A 14 8.60 5.46 5.12
N LEU A 15 9.80 5.64 4.53
CA LEU A 15 10.53 6.90 4.63
C LEU A 15 9.77 8.06 4.01
N ALA A 16 9.19 7.87 2.81
CA ALA A 16 8.42 8.90 2.14
C ALA A 16 7.16 9.28 2.93
N SER A 17 6.44 8.27 3.43
CA SER A 17 5.20 8.42 4.22
C SER A 17 5.44 9.23 5.50
N GLU A 18 6.46 8.88 6.28
CA GLU A 18 6.76 9.61 7.52
C GLU A 18 7.38 10.98 7.24
N ALA A 19 8.23 11.12 6.22
CA ALA A 19 8.76 12.42 5.83
C ALA A 19 7.65 13.41 5.43
N MET A 20 6.66 12.96 4.63
CA MET A 20 5.50 13.78 4.28
C MET A 20 4.70 14.18 5.52
N HIS A 21 4.50 13.25 6.46
CA HIS A 21 3.82 13.54 7.71
C HIS A 21 4.54 14.63 8.53
N TYR A 22 5.86 14.54 8.68
CA TYR A 22 6.65 15.56 9.39
C TYR A 22 6.74 16.90 8.64
N LEU A 23 6.51 16.91 7.33
CA LEU A 23 6.37 18.13 6.53
C LEU A 23 4.95 18.74 6.62
N GLY A 24 4.02 18.12 7.35
CA GLY A 24 2.63 18.58 7.47
C GLY A 24 1.77 18.26 6.26
N ILE A 25 2.22 17.38 5.36
CA ILE A 25 1.47 16.96 4.18
C ILE A 25 0.58 15.76 4.56
N PRO A 26 -0.75 15.84 4.39
CA PRO A 26 -1.65 14.75 4.72
C PRO A 26 -1.43 13.54 3.81
N GLY A 27 -1.37 12.35 4.40
CA GLY A 27 -1.14 11.10 3.68
C GLY A 27 -1.25 9.88 4.60
N THR A 28 -1.08 8.69 4.02
CA THR A 28 -1.00 7.46 4.81
C THR A 28 0.29 7.45 5.64
N ARG A 29 0.26 6.78 6.80
CA ARG A 29 1.37 6.59 7.74
C ARG A 29 1.95 5.18 7.62
N ALA A 30 3.19 5.01 8.05
CA ALA A 30 3.88 3.73 8.08
C ALA A 30 4.17 3.31 9.52
N LEU A 31 3.55 2.22 9.99
CA LEU A 31 3.70 1.75 11.37
C LEU A 31 4.86 0.78 11.55
N SER A 32 5.01 -0.20 10.66
CA SER A 32 6.08 -1.19 10.78
C SER A 32 6.46 -1.83 9.44
N ILE A 33 7.69 -2.30 9.34
CA ILE A 33 8.20 -3.12 8.23
C ILE A 33 8.64 -4.47 8.80
N VAL A 34 8.21 -5.55 8.16
CA VAL A 34 8.65 -6.91 8.47
C VAL A 34 9.37 -7.47 7.25
N ALA A 35 10.66 -7.76 7.39
CA ALA A 35 11.46 -8.44 6.38
C ALA A 35 11.36 -9.97 6.54
N SER A 36 11.56 -10.70 5.45
CA SER A 36 11.57 -12.16 5.41
C SER A 36 12.66 -12.62 4.44
N ASP A 37 13.28 -13.76 4.75
CA ASP A 37 14.24 -14.43 3.87
C ASP A 37 13.58 -15.11 2.66
N THR A 38 12.28 -14.92 2.48
CA THR A 38 11.58 -15.47 1.33
C THR A 38 12.05 -14.79 0.04
N PRO A 39 12.64 -15.52 -0.92
CA PRO A 39 13.12 -14.93 -2.16
C PRO A 39 11.94 -14.53 -3.06
N ILE A 40 11.97 -13.29 -3.55
CA ILE A 40 11.02 -12.75 -4.53
C ILE A 40 11.77 -12.43 -5.81
N GLN A 41 11.25 -12.93 -6.92
CA GLN A 41 11.77 -12.61 -8.25
C GLN A 41 11.25 -11.24 -8.72
N ARG A 42 12.18 -10.30 -8.96
CA ARG A 42 11.98 -9.04 -9.69
C ARG A 42 12.99 -8.97 -10.83
N GLU A 43 13.56 -7.79 -11.11
CA GLU A 43 14.73 -7.67 -11.97
C GLU A 43 15.93 -8.44 -11.39
N THR A 44 16.02 -8.51 -10.07
CA THR A 44 16.96 -9.35 -9.31
C THR A 44 16.20 -10.13 -8.22
N VAL A 45 16.85 -11.14 -7.60
CA VAL A 45 16.29 -11.85 -6.44
C VAL A 45 16.41 -10.94 -5.23
N GLU A 46 15.29 -10.62 -4.61
CA GLU A 46 15.22 -9.72 -3.46
C GLU A 46 14.48 -10.36 -2.28
N SER A 47 14.80 -9.92 -1.06
CA SER A 47 14.09 -10.33 0.15
C SER A 47 12.68 -9.77 0.19
N GLY A 48 11.72 -10.63 0.52
CA GLY A 48 10.35 -10.24 0.75
C GLY A 48 10.19 -9.36 1.98
N ALA A 49 9.25 -8.42 1.89
CA ALA A 49 8.89 -7.57 3.01
C ALA A 49 7.40 -7.23 2.99
N MET A 50 6.87 -6.88 4.16
CA MET A 50 5.54 -6.34 4.35
C MET A 50 5.63 -5.00 5.07
N LEU A 51 4.76 -4.05 4.67
CA LEU A 51 4.61 -2.74 5.29
C LEU A 51 3.21 -2.65 5.90
N MET A 52 3.13 -2.33 7.19
CA MET A 52 1.87 -2.00 7.84
C MET A 52 1.59 -0.51 7.62
N ARG A 53 0.57 -0.21 6.80
CA ARG A 53 0.12 1.14 6.50
C ARG A 53 -1.08 1.49 7.35
N ILE A 54 -1.15 2.75 7.81
CA ILE A 54 -2.27 3.27 8.59
C ILE A 54 -2.82 4.52 7.90
N ALA A 55 -4.14 4.62 7.84
CA ALA A 55 -4.86 5.80 7.41
C ALA A 55 -6.27 5.81 8.03
N GLU A 56 -6.92 6.96 8.05
CA GLU A 56 -8.32 7.06 8.47
C GLU A 56 -9.26 6.30 7.51
N SER A 57 -8.91 6.26 6.22
CA SER A 57 -9.62 5.50 5.21
C SER A 57 -8.70 5.06 4.08
N HIS A 58 -9.03 3.93 3.46
CA HIS A 58 -8.39 3.43 2.24
C HIS A 58 -9.31 3.50 1.01
N ILE A 59 -10.44 4.21 1.12
CA ILE A 59 -11.35 4.47 0.01
C ILE A 59 -10.60 5.30 -1.05
N ARG A 60 -10.79 4.94 -2.31
CA ARG A 60 -10.23 5.62 -3.48
C ARG A 60 -11.36 5.94 -4.45
N PHE A 61 -11.17 6.86 -5.39
CA PHE A 61 -12.16 7.15 -6.43
C PHE A 61 -12.59 5.90 -7.21
N GLY A 62 -11.64 5.01 -7.49
CA GLY A 62 -11.91 3.71 -8.12
C GLY A 62 -12.92 2.84 -7.38
N HIS A 63 -13.12 3.02 -6.07
CA HIS A 63 -14.17 2.31 -5.33
C HIS A 63 -15.57 2.72 -5.83
N PHE A 64 -15.80 4.02 -6.04
CA PHE A 64 -17.06 4.53 -6.56
C PHE A 64 -17.22 4.22 -8.05
N GLU A 65 -16.15 4.39 -8.83
CA GLU A 65 -16.15 4.08 -10.28
C GLU A 65 -16.46 2.61 -10.53
N HIS A 66 -15.99 1.71 -9.66
CA HIS A 66 -16.26 0.28 -9.78
C HIS A 66 -17.76 -0.06 -9.75
N PHE A 67 -18.51 0.54 -8.83
CA PHE A 67 -19.96 0.37 -8.75
C PHE A 67 -20.68 1.10 -9.88
N TYR A 68 -20.20 2.28 -10.26
CA TYR A 68 -20.74 3.05 -11.38
C TYR A 68 -20.68 2.28 -12.70
N TYR A 69 -19.53 1.72 -13.06
CA TYR A 69 -19.37 0.96 -14.30
C TYR A 69 -20.10 -0.38 -14.30
N ARG A 70 -20.35 -0.96 -13.11
CA ARG A 70 -21.16 -2.17 -12.96
C ARG A 70 -22.66 -1.92 -12.96
N ARG A 71 -23.10 -0.65 -12.92
CA ARG A 71 -24.51 -0.24 -12.75
C ARG A 71 -25.15 -0.79 -11.47
N ASP A 72 -24.32 -1.07 -10.46
CA ASP A 72 -24.74 -1.55 -9.14
C ASP A 72 -24.87 -0.36 -8.17
N MET A 73 -25.68 0.64 -8.57
CA MET A 73 -25.84 1.90 -7.82
C MET A 73 -26.92 1.82 -6.73
N ASP A 74 -27.72 0.74 -6.73
CA ASP A 74 -28.97 0.60 -5.95
C ASP A 74 -28.96 -0.61 -4.98
N ASN A 75 -27.78 -1.22 -4.74
CA ASN A 75 -27.65 -2.29 -3.75
C ASN A 75 -27.44 -1.70 -2.33
N GLY A 76 -28.41 -0.93 -1.85
CA GLY A 76 -28.58 -0.68 -0.42
C GLY A 76 -29.25 -1.88 0.26
N PRO A 77 -29.14 -2.04 1.60
CA PRO A 77 -30.11 -2.88 2.30
C PRO A 77 -31.55 -2.39 2.09
#